data_AF-A0A844YMD1-F1
#
_entry.id   AF-A0A844YMD1-F1
#
_cell.length_a   1.000
_cell.length_b   1.000
_cell.length_c   1.000
_cell.angle_alpha   90.00
_cell.angle_beta   90.00
_cell.angle_gamma   90.00
#
_symmetry.space_group_name_H-M   'P 1'
#
loop_
_entity.id
_entity.type
_entity.pdbx_description
1 polymer ?
#
loop_
_entity_poly.entity_id
_entity_poly.type
_entity_poly.pdbx_seq_one_letter_code
_entity_poly.pdbx_strand_id
1 'polypeptide(L)'
;MTSTRFQPGQSGNPKGRPKARRPNNSAFDIIIDQTLAVTQGDKTRDLTVDEALQLQTYQDALKGNRMAIRKVMKMIEKREAALAKKSRPAPRHIPIESHHCAENANEAMRILDIARPDLNHPMRWKVQAWATQAALSRPGRRKFAPRDVESIRFFTFDADTLRWPRGRIE
;
A
#
# COMPACT_ATOMS: atom_id res chain seq x y z
N MET A 1 -26.03 -5.42 21.23
CA MET A 1 -25.83 -6.86 20.94
C MET A 1 -25.29 -6.99 19.53
N THR A 2 -24.00 -7.29 19.37
CA THR A 2 -23.32 -7.33 18.06
C THR A 2 -23.00 -8.78 17.69
N SER A 3 -23.91 -9.42 16.95
CA SER A 3 -23.86 -10.84 16.53
C SER A 3 -23.11 -11.04 15.20
N THR A 4 -21.98 -10.39 15.01
CA THR A 4 -21.20 -10.42 13.75
C THR A 4 -19.97 -11.33 13.78
N ARG A 5 -19.74 -12.07 14.88
CA ARG A 5 -18.59 -12.99 15.00
C ARG A 5 -18.99 -14.41 14.54
N PHE A 6 -18.20 -14.99 13.65
CA PHE A 6 -18.36 -16.39 13.23
C PHE A 6 -18.13 -17.35 14.41
N GLN A 7 -18.83 -18.49 14.41
CA GLN A 7 -18.68 -19.53 15.42
C GLN A 7 -17.23 -20.05 15.44
N PRO A 8 -16.64 -20.30 16.63
CA PRO A 8 -15.33 -20.94 16.73
C PRO A 8 -15.32 -22.26 15.93
N GLY A 9 -14.35 -22.41 15.04
CA GLY A 9 -14.26 -23.59 14.16
C GLY A 9 -15.03 -23.48 12.84
N GLN A 10 -15.78 -22.40 12.61
CA GLN A 10 -16.55 -22.20 11.38
C GLN A 10 -16.01 -21.00 10.60
N SER A 11 -15.32 -21.28 9.49
CA SER A 11 -14.90 -20.25 8.53
C SER A 11 -16.12 -19.59 7.89
N GLY A 12 -16.11 -18.25 7.81
CA GLY A 12 -17.13 -17.48 7.06
C GLY A 12 -17.14 -17.77 5.55
N ASN A 13 -16.14 -18.50 5.05
CA ASN A 13 -16.09 -18.99 3.68
C ASN A 13 -15.82 -20.51 3.66
N PRO A 14 -16.86 -21.36 3.76
CA PRO A 14 -16.71 -22.82 3.81
C PRO A 14 -16.17 -23.41 2.50
N LYS A 15 -16.31 -22.72 1.37
CA LYS A 15 -15.75 -23.14 0.08
C LYS A 15 -14.29 -22.74 -0.10
N GLY A 16 -13.74 -21.98 0.84
CA GLY A 16 -12.39 -21.44 0.77
C GLY A 16 -12.23 -20.40 -0.34
N ARG A 17 -11.01 -19.85 -0.45
CA ARG A 17 -10.64 -18.97 -1.56
C ARG A 17 -10.68 -19.79 -2.87
N PRO A 18 -11.34 -19.31 -3.95
CA PRO A 18 -11.34 -20.00 -5.23
C PRO A 18 -9.90 -20.32 -5.66
N LYS A 19 -9.65 -21.57 -6.04
CA LYS A 19 -8.34 -21.97 -6.56
C LYS A 19 -8.08 -21.17 -7.85
N ALA A 20 -6.91 -20.56 -7.96
CA ALA A 20 -6.53 -19.84 -9.17
C ALA A 20 -6.71 -20.77 -10.38
N ARG A 21 -7.39 -20.26 -11.42
CA ARG A 21 -7.61 -21.01 -12.66
C ARG A 21 -6.23 -21.37 -13.21
N ARG A 22 -6.00 -22.66 -13.50
CA ARG A 22 -4.75 -23.07 -14.18
C ARG A 22 -4.63 -22.25 -15.47
N PRO A 23 -3.46 -21.71 -15.81
CA PRO A 23 -3.30 -21.06 -17.10
C PRO A 23 -3.63 -22.10 -18.17
N ASN A 24 -4.50 -21.72 -19.12
CA ASN A 24 -4.74 -22.53 -20.31
C ASN A 24 -3.51 -22.36 -21.20
N ASN A 25 -2.44 -23.11 -20.91
CA ASN A 25 -1.26 -23.13 -21.77
C ASN A 25 -1.69 -23.74 -23.11
N SER A 26 -1.67 -22.93 -24.16
CA SER A 26 -1.95 -23.39 -25.50
C SER A 26 -0.85 -24.35 -25.94
N ALA A 27 -1.17 -25.35 -26.78
CA ALA A 27 -0.13 -26.16 -27.42
C ALA A 27 0.89 -25.29 -28.17
N PHE A 28 0.46 -24.12 -28.64
CA PHE A 28 1.34 -23.11 -29.25
C PHE A 28 2.37 -22.53 -28.29
N ASP A 29 2.00 -22.27 -27.04
CA ASP A 29 2.92 -21.72 -26.04
C ASP A 29 4.03 -22.73 -25.72
N ILE A 30 3.67 -24.02 -25.67
CA ILE A 30 4.62 -25.13 -25.44
C ILE A 30 5.63 -25.24 -26.59
N ILE A 31 5.16 -25.10 -27.84
CA ILE A 31 6.03 -25.21 -29.03
C ILE A 31 6.93 -23.98 -29.16
N ILE A 32 6.41 -22.79 -28.87
CA ILE A 32 7.18 -21.54 -28.94
C ILE A 32 8.38 -21.54 -27.98
N ASP A 33 8.21 -22.13 -26.81
CA ASP A 33 9.26 -22.23 -25.78
C ASP A 33 10.28 -23.35 -26.05
N GLN A 34 10.06 -24.20 -27.05
CA GLN A 34 10.98 -25.28 -27.40
C GLN A 34 12.26 -24.72 -28.04
N THR A 35 13.41 -25.33 -27.75
CA THR A 35 14.70 -24.97 -28.33
C THR A 35 15.03 -25.79 -29.58
N LEU A 36 15.60 -25.13 -30.59
CA LEU A 36 16.07 -25.68 -31.85
C LEU A 36 17.55 -25.32 -32.03
N ALA A 37 18.35 -26.29 -32.46
CA ALA A 37 19.73 -26.05 -32.89
C ALA A 37 19.73 -25.38 -34.28
N VAL A 38 20.14 -24.12 -34.34
CA VAL A 38 20.24 -23.34 -35.59
C VAL A 38 21.71 -23.08 -35.90
N THR A 39 22.13 -23.40 -37.12
CA THR A 39 23.50 -23.12 -37.61
C THR A 39 23.56 -21.72 -38.19
N GLN A 40 24.40 -20.85 -37.62
CA GLN A 40 24.58 -19.47 -38.04
C GLN A 40 26.06 -19.23 -38.41
N GLY A 41 26.36 -19.28 -39.70
CA GLY A 41 27.75 -19.34 -40.17
C GLY A 41 28.42 -20.65 -39.75
N ASP A 42 29.60 -20.58 -39.15
CA ASP A 42 30.36 -21.76 -38.66
C ASP A 42 30.02 -22.20 -37.23
N LYS A 43 28.99 -21.61 -36.59
CA LYS A 43 28.63 -21.92 -35.20
C LYS A 43 27.17 -22.36 -35.10
N THR A 44 26.94 -23.49 -34.43
CA THR A 44 25.61 -23.95 -34.03
C THR A 44 25.22 -23.31 -32.71
N ARG A 45 24.00 -22.77 -32.63
CA ARG A 45 23.43 -22.17 -31.42
C ARG A 45 22.03 -22.74 -31.18
N ASP A 46 21.74 -23.05 -29.93
CA ASP A 46 20.38 -23.41 -29.51
C ASP A 46 19.57 -22.12 -29.31
N LEU A 47 18.48 -21.99 -30.06
CA LEU A 47 17.56 -20.84 -30.03
C LEU A 47 16.14 -21.35 -29.78
N THR A 48 15.30 -20.57 -29.11
CA THR A 48 13.87 -20.90 -29.04
C THR A 48 13.21 -20.77 -30.42
N VAL A 49 12.09 -21.45 -30.63
CA VAL A 49 11.33 -21.39 -31.89
C VAL A 49 10.93 -19.95 -32.23
N ASP A 50 10.50 -19.16 -31.24
CA ASP A 50 10.14 -17.75 -31.46
C ASP A 50 11.36 -16.90 -31.86
N GLU A 51 12.50 -17.05 -31.18
CA GLU A 51 13.73 -16.34 -31.54
C GLU A 51 14.20 -16.68 -32.96
N ALA A 52 14.16 -17.97 -33.34
CA ALA A 52 14.53 -18.41 -34.67
C ALA A 52 13.62 -17.80 -35.75
N LEU A 53 12.31 -17.77 -35.51
CA LEU A 53 11.34 -17.19 -36.45
C LEU A 53 11.52 -15.67 -36.60
N GLN A 54 11.77 -14.98 -35.49
CA GLN A 54 12.05 -13.54 -35.51
C GLN A 54 13.33 -13.26 -36.29
N LEU A 55 14.41 -14.02 -36.04
CA LEU A 55 15.68 -13.87 -36.74
C LEU A 55 15.54 -14.08 -38.25
N GLN A 56 14.81 -15.12 -38.67
CA GLN A 56 14.53 -15.36 -40.08
C GLN A 56 13.76 -14.20 -40.70
N THR A 57 12.75 -13.68 -40.00
CA THR A 57 11.95 -12.53 -40.43
C THR A 57 12.83 -11.28 -40.61
N TYR A 58 13.81 -11.06 -39.72
CA TYR A 58 14.78 -9.97 -39.86
C TYR A 58 15.68 -10.16 -41.09
N GLN A 59 16.19 -11.37 -41.32
CA GLN A 59 17.02 -11.66 -42.48
C GLN A 59 16.27 -11.43 -43.80
N ASP A 60 15.01 -11.87 -43.87
CA ASP A 60 14.17 -11.67 -45.07
C ASP A 60 13.82 -10.19 -45.28
N ALA A 61 13.64 -9.44 -44.20
CA ALA A 61 13.44 -7.99 -44.27
C ALA A 61 14.70 -7.28 -44.81
N LEU A 62 15.89 -7.67 -44.35
CA LEU A 62 17.17 -7.13 -44.84
C LEU A 62 17.42 -7.48 -46.31
N LYS A 63 16.93 -8.63 -46.78
CA LYS A 63 16.97 -9.04 -48.19
C LYS A 63 15.94 -8.30 -49.07
N GLY A 64 15.10 -7.43 -48.49
CA GLY A 64 14.15 -6.59 -49.24
C GLY A 64 12.73 -7.14 -49.34
N ASN A 65 12.37 -8.20 -48.62
CA ASN A 65 11.00 -8.72 -48.64
C ASN A 65 10.03 -7.72 -47.97
N ARG A 66 9.14 -7.12 -48.77
CA ARG A 66 8.20 -6.08 -48.34
C ARG A 66 7.25 -6.54 -47.22
N MET A 67 6.87 -7.82 -47.18
CA MET A 67 6.03 -8.37 -46.11
C MET A 67 6.79 -8.48 -44.80
N ALA A 68 8.04 -8.96 -44.85
CA ALA A 68 8.91 -9.07 -43.69
C ALA A 68 9.27 -7.69 -43.13
N ILE A 69 9.59 -6.72 -44.00
CA ILE A 69 9.85 -5.32 -43.61
C ILE A 69 8.66 -4.76 -42.82
N ARG A 70 7.42 -4.92 -43.33
CA ARG A 70 6.22 -4.44 -42.65
C ARG A 70 6.03 -5.09 -41.27
N LYS A 71 6.32 -6.39 -41.17
CA LYS A 71 6.25 -7.13 -39.91
C LYS A 71 7.27 -6.61 -38.89
N VAL A 72 8.52 -6.39 -39.32
CA VAL A 72 9.59 -5.84 -38.49
C VAL A 72 9.26 -4.43 -38.01
N MET A 73 8.76 -3.55 -38.88
CA MET A 73 8.33 -2.20 -38.48
C MET A 73 7.28 -2.24 -37.38
N LYS A 74 6.30 -3.14 -37.49
CA LYS A 74 5.28 -3.34 -36.44
C LYS A 74 5.87 -3.87 -35.12
N MET A 75 6.91 -4.71 -35.19
CA MET A 75 7.64 -5.16 -34.00
C MET A 75 8.39 -4.01 -33.32
N ILE A 76 9.02 -3.13 -34.11
CA ILE A 76 9.70 -1.92 -33.62
C ILE A 76 8.70 -0.98 -32.95
N GLU A 77 7.57 -0.67 -33.59
CA GLU A 77 6.52 0.18 -32.99
C GLU A 77 6.03 -0.35 -31.64
N LYS A 78 5.78 -1.66 -31.55
CA LYS A 78 5.38 -2.30 -30.28
C LYS A 78 6.45 -2.17 -29.20
N ARG A 79 7.73 -2.35 -29.58
CA ARG A 79 8.87 -2.20 -28.66
C ARG A 79 8.96 -0.77 -28.13
N GLU A 80 8.89 0.21 -29.01
CA GLU A 80 8.95 1.63 -28.62
C GLU A 80 7.77 2.02 -27.72
N ALA A 81 6.55 1.55 -28.02
CA ALA A 81 5.39 1.76 -27.16
C ALA A 81 5.55 1.10 -25.78
N ALA A 82 6.17 -0.09 -25.70
CA ALA A 82 6.45 -0.75 -24.43
C ALA A 82 7.53 -0.01 -23.62
N LEU A 83 8.58 0.50 -24.29
CA LEU A 83 9.61 1.32 -23.66
C LEU A 83 9.05 2.64 -23.14
N ALA A 84 8.18 3.30 -23.91
CA ALA A 84 7.50 4.54 -23.50
C ALA A 84 6.54 4.33 -22.30
N LYS A 85 5.93 3.15 -22.17
CA LYS A 85 5.14 2.81 -20.96
C LYS A 85 6.02 2.51 -19.75
N LYS A 86 7.23 1.99 -19.99
CA LYS A 86 8.18 1.63 -18.93
C LYS A 86 8.99 2.83 -18.45
N SER A 87 9.16 3.87 -19.27
CA SER A 87 9.81 5.10 -18.83
C SER A 87 8.97 5.70 -17.71
N ARG A 88 9.57 5.75 -16.51
CA ARG A 88 8.96 6.46 -15.39
C ARG A 88 8.81 7.92 -15.84
N PRO A 89 7.66 8.58 -15.59
CA PRO A 89 7.61 10.03 -15.75
C PRO A 89 8.74 10.63 -14.93
N ALA A 90 9.39 11.68 -15.45
CA ALA A 90 10.45 12.36 -14.74
C ALA A 90 9.99 12.65 -13.30
N PRO A 91 10.84 12.43 -12.27
CA PRO A 91 10.48 12.69 -10.89
C PRO A 91 9.99 14.13 -10.79
N ARG A 92 8.72 14.31 -10.43
CA ARG A 92 8.18 15.65 -10.17
C ARG A 92 8.89 16.17 -8.93
N HIS A 93 9.38 17.41 -8.98
CA HIS A 93 9.77 18.12 -7.77
C HIS A 93 8.51 18.29 -6.92
N ILE A 94 8.34 17.42 -5.93
CA ILE A 94 7.33 17.60 -4.89
C ILE A 94 7.99 18.51 -3.86
N PRO A 95 7.51 19.76 -3.67
CA PRO A 95 7.98 20.57 -2.55
C PRO A 95 7.58 19.84 -1.27
N ILE A 96 8.59 19.36 -0.53
CA ILE A 96 8.39 18.78 0.80
C ILE A 96 8.60 19.92 1.79
N GLU A 97 7.50 20.52 2.25
CA GLU A 97 7.53 21.49 3.33
C GLU A 97 7.42 20.75 4.67
N SER A 98 8.44 20.86 5.52
CA SER A 98 8.42 20.33 6.87
C SER A 98 8.05 21.44 7.84
N HIS A 99 6.81 21.44 8.31
CA HIS A 99 6.36 22.38 9.35
C HIS A 99 6.66 21.81 10.74
N HIS A 100 7.63 22.39 11.44
CA HIS A 100 7.91 22.09 12.85
C HIS A 100 7.04 22.93 13.79
N CYS A 101 5.72 22.88 13.60
CA CYS A 101 4.76 23.61 14.43
C CYS A 101 3.93 22.60 15.23
N ALA A 102 3.82 22.79 16.55
CA ALA A 102 2.94 21.98 17.41
C ALA A 102 1.44 22.08 17.01
N GLU A 103 1.08 23.03 16.14
CA GLU A 103 -0.27 23.17 15.57
C GLU A 103 -0.70 21.98 14.72
N ASN A 104 0.22 21.28 14.05
CA ASN A 104 -0.15 20.07 13.30
C ASN A 104 -0.63 18.96 14.26
N ALA A 105 0.00 18.84 15.43
CA ALA A 105 -0.43 17.88 16.44
C ALA A 105 -1.81 18.24 17.01
N ASN A 106 -2.10 19.53 17.19
CA ASN A 106 -3.41 20.02 17.62
C ASN A 106 -4.51 19.67 16.61
N GLU A 107 -4.24 19.87 15.32
CA GLU A 107 -5.20 19.55 14.26
C GLU A 107 -5.45 18.04 14.17
N ALA A 108 -4.39 17.23 14.25
CA ALA A 108 -4.54 15.78 14.33
C ALA A 108 -5.34 15.33 15.56
N MET A 109 -5.08 15.90 16.74
CA MET A 109 -5.85 15.61 17.96
C MET A 109 -7.32 16.04 17.85
N ARG A 110 -7.61 17.13 17.13
CA ARG A 110 -8.98 17.59 16.85
C ARG A 110 -9.70 16.63 15.90
N ILE A 111 -9.06 16.22 14.81
CA ILE A 111 -9.61 15.28 13.82
C ILE A 111 -9.88 13.91 14.46
N LEU A 112 -8.96 13.43 15.31
CA LEU A 112 -9.09 12.16 16.03
C LEU A 112 -10.01 12.24 17.26
N ASP A 113 -10.57 13.42 17.51
CA ASP A 113 -11.45 13.70 18.62
C ASP A 113 -10.87 13.41 20.03
N ILE A 114 -9.56 13.58 20.16
CA ILE A 114 -8.82 13.38 21.41
C ILE A 114 -8.84 14.66 22.25
N ALA A 115 -8.66 15.81 21.60
CA ALA A 115 -8.66 17.11 22.27
C ALA A 115 -9.28 18.17 21.36
N ARG A 116 -9.94 19.15 21.97
CA ARG A 116 -10.54 20.30 21.27
C ARG A 116 -10.28 21.59 22.05
N PRO A 117 -10.25 22.76 21.37
CA PRO A 117 -10.21 24.04 22.06
C PRO A 117 -11.49 24.22 22.91
N ASP A 118 -11.33 24.81 24.09
CA ASP A 118 -12.43 25.19 24.96
C ASP A 118 -13.24 26.31 24.30
N LEU A 119 -14.57 26.19 24.30
CA LEU A 119 -15.48 27.14 23.66
C LEU A 119 -15.32 28.56 24.22
N ASN A 120 -15.06 28.67 25.53
CA ASN A 120 -14.92 29.95 26.21
C ASN A 120 -13.48 30.50 26.15
N HIS A 121 -12.49 29.64 25.86
CA HIS A 121 -11.07 29.99 25.88
C HIS A 121 -10.35 29.28 24.72
N PRO A 122 -10.36 29.84 23.50
CA PRO A 122 -9.89 29.14 22.30
C PRO A 122 -8.40 28.80 22.31
N MET A 123 -7.59 29.51 23.11
CA MET A 123 -6.16 29.17 23.32
C MET A 123 -5.97 27.97 24.27
N ARG A 124 -7.00 27.55 25.01
CA ARG A 124 -6.94 26.43 25.95
C ARG A 124 -7.51 25.18 25.29
N TRP A 125 -6.71 24.15 25.21
CA TRP A 125 -7.15 22.84 24.75
C TRP A 125 -7.56 21.96 25.92
N LYS A 126 -8.67 21.26 25.75
CA LYS A 126 -9.16 20.25 26.69
C LYS A 126 -9.21 18.90 26.01
N VAL A 127 -8.86 17.86 26.75
CA VAL A 127 -8.89 16.47 26.32
C VAL A 127 -10.30 15.92 26.53
N GLN A 128 -10.77 15.06 25.64
CA GLN A 128 -12.05 14.39 25.82
C GLN A 128 -12.02 13.38 26.98
N ALA A 129 -13.16 13.21 27.66
CA ALA A 129 -13.31 12.28 28.78
C ALA A 129 -12.82 10.87 28.47
N TRP A 130 -13.11 10.34 27.27
CA TRP A 130 -12.70 8.98 26.89
C TRP A 130 -11.19 8.83 26.80
N ALA A 131 -10.48 9.84 26.28
CA ALA A 131 -9.03 9.83 26.12
C ALA A 131 -8.34 9.96 27.48
N THR A 132 -8.84 10.84 28.35
CA THR A 132 -8.40 10.94 29.74
C THR A 132 -8.66 9.65 30.51
N GLN A 133 -9.84 9.04 30.36
CA GLN A 133 -10.18 7.76 30.99
C GLN A 133 -9.25 6.63 30.53
N ALA A 134 -8.92 6.58 29.24
CA ALA A 134 -7.98 5.61 28.67
C ALA A 134 -6.55 5.82 29.18
N ALA A 135 -6.16 7.07 29.51
CA ALA A 135 -4.88 7.34 30.14
C ALA A 135 -4.87 6.91 31.62
N LEU A 136 -5.96 7.19 32.36
CA LEU A 136 -6.11 6.82 33.77
C LEU A 136 -6.17 5.31 34.00
N SER A 137 -6.68 4.53 33.05
CA SER A 137 -6.78 3.07 33.15
C SER A 137 -5.46 2.33 32.93
N ARG A 138 -4.39 3.03 32.52
CA ARG A 138 -3.09 2.39 32.24
C ARG A 138 -2.39 1.92 33.53
N PRO A 139 -1.93 0.66 33.59
CA PRO A 139 -1.16 0.17 34.73
C PRO A 139 0.21 0.87 34.84
N GLY A 140 0.83 0.81 36.02
CA GLY A 140 2.23 1.28 36.22
C GLY A 140 2.43 2.79 36.46
N ARG A 141 1.38 3.60 36.58
CA ARG A 141 1.50 5.03 36.93
C ARG A 141 1.68 5.28 38.44
N ARG A 142 2.47 6.31 38.79
CA ARG A 142 2.61 6.88 40.15
C ARG A 142 1.24 7.33 40.69
N LYS A 143 1.11 7.43 42.03
CA LYS A 143 -0.02 8.12 42.66
C LYS A 143 -0.08 9.58 42.18
N PHE A 144 -1.30 10.11 42.05
CA PHE A 144 -1.57 11.48 41.67
C PHE A 144 -1.59 12.36 42.92
N ALA A 145 -0.87 13.48 42.88
CA ALA A 145 -1.03 14.49 43.91
C ALA A 145 -2.41 15.17 43.74
N PRO A 146 -2.99 15.75 44.81
CA PRO A 146 -4.27 16.47 44.71
C PRO A 146 -4.29 17.55 43.62
N ARG A 147 -3.16 18.24 43.42
CA ARG A 147 -2.98 19.26 42.36
C ARG A 147 -3.03 18.67 40.95
N ASP A 148 -2.52 17.44 40.77
CA ASP A 148 -2.57 16.75 39.47
C ASP A 148 -4.02 16.36 39.15
N VAL A 149 -4.76 15.90 40.14
CA VAL A 149 -6.19 15.56 40.00
C VAL A 149 -6.99 16.79 39.60
N GLU A 150 -6.77 17.93 40.25
CA GLU A 150 -7.39 19.20 39.90
C GLU A 150 -7.05 19.64 38.47
N SER A 151 -5.77 19.54 38.10
CA SER A 151 -5.31 19.87 36.75
C SER A 151 -5.96 18.97 35.68
N ILE A 152 -6.02 17.66 35.92
CA ILE A 152 -6.65 16.70 35.01
C ILE A 152 -8.15 17.02 34.86
N ARG A 153 -8.84 17.33 35.96
CA ARG A 153 -10.25 17.74 35.91
C ARG A 153 -10.43 19.03 35.12
N PHE A 154 -9.58 20.02 35.35
CA PHE A 154 -9.65 21.31 34.67
C PHE A 154 -9.43 21.21 33.16
N PHE A 155 -8.52 20.34 32.72
CA PHE A 155 -8.18 20.14 31.30
C PHE A 155 -8.95 19.01 30.61
N THR A 156 -9.99 18.44 31.24
CA THR A 156 -10.81 17.38 30.65
C THR A 156 -12.25 17.83 30.46
N PHE A 157 -12.85 17.54 29.30
CA PHE A 157 -14.29 17.68 29.11
C PHE A 157 -15.05 16.64 29.92
N ASP A 158 -16.21 17.01 30.47
CA ASP A 158 -17.08 16.12 31.26
C ASP A 158 -16.32 15.35 32.35
N ALA A 159 -15.42 16.04 33.07
CA ALA A 159 -14.50 15.45 34.03
C ALA A 159 -15.19 14.66 35.16
N ASP A 160 -16.47 14.95 35.44
CA ASP A 160 -17.28 14.23 36.42
C ASP A 160 -17.59 12.77 36.00
N THR A 161 -17.47 12.47 34.70
CA THR A 161 -17.65 11.11 34.18
C THR A 161 -16.43 10.21 34.40
N LEU A 162 -15.29 10.77 34.82
CA LEU A 162 -14.03 10.05 34.99
C LEU A 162 -14.05 9.12 36.20
N ARG A 163 -13.64 7.88 35.98
CA ARG A 163 -13.42 6.88 37.03
C ARG A 163 -11.97 6.90 37.47
N TRP A 164 -11.75 7.39 38.68
CA TRP A 164 -10.44 7.46 39.30
C TRP A 164 -9.98 6.11 39.85
N PRO A 165 -8.70 5.74 39.67
CA PRO A 165 -8.16 4.52 40.24
C PRO A 165 -8.13 4.59 41.78
N ARG A 166 -8.69 3.57 42.43
CA ARG A 166 -8.77 3.48 43.91
C ARG A 166 -7.36 3.46 44.53
N GLY A 167 -7.16 4.23 45.61
CA GLY A 167 -5.89 4.27 46.37
C GLY A 167 -4.71 4.91 45.65
N ARG A 168 -4.94 5.58 44.52
CA ARG A 168 -3.90 6.26 43.73
C ARG A 168 -3.98 7.78 43.76
N ILE A 169 -4.79 8.34 44.64
CA ILE A 169 -4.77 9.76 44.96
C ILE A 169 -4.10 9.85 46.34
N GLU A 170 -3.06 10.67 46.46
CA GLU A 170 -2.36 10.92 47.74
C GLU A 170 -3.25 11.63 48.75
#